data_AF-A0A1A0PPP2-F1
#
_entry.id   AF-A0A1A0PPP2-F1
#
_cell.length_a   1.000
_cell.length_b   1.000
_cell.length_c   1.000
_cell.angle_alpha   90.00
_cell.angle_beta   90.00
_cell.angle_gamma   90.00
#
_symmetry.space_group_name_H-M   'P 1'
#
loop_
_entity.id
_entity.type
_entity.pdbx_description
1 polymer ?
#
loop_
_entity_poly.entity_id
_entity_poly.type
_entity_poly.pdbx_seq_one_letter_code
_entity_poly.pdbx_strand_id
1 'polypeptide(L)' 'MTSKSAEVTVDLNRCMGHARCHSLAPAVYGLDDEGKSVVIVNPVPPELVNEAEEGAQACPEHAITVRYHD' A
#
# COMPACT_ATOMS: atom_id res chain seq x y z
N MET A 1 18.67 17.00 -1.54
CA MET A 1 18.27 15.57 -1.59
C MET A 1 16.98 15.48 -0.80
N THR A 2 15.85 15.74 -1.44
CA THR A 2 14.55 15.64 -0.75
C THR A 2 14.20 14.16 -0.64
N SER A 3 14.02 13.72 0.59
CA SER A 3 13.62 12.37 0.94
C SER A 3 12.10 12.28 0.83
N LYS A 4 11.59 12.03 -0.38
CA LYS A 4 10.16 11.92 -0.69
C LYS A 4 9.52 10.79 0.12
N SER A 5 8.51 11.07 0.93
CA SER A 5 7.70 10.07 1.65
C SER A 5 6.27 10.02 1.10
N ALA A 6 5.46 9.07 1.57
CA ALA A 6 4.09 8.92 1.09
C ALA A 6 3.09 8.56 2.20
N GLU A 7 1.83 8.93 2.01
CA GLU A 7 0.69 8.41 2.76
C GLU A 7 -0.07 7.39 1.90
N VAL A 8 -0.47 6.28 2.50
CA VAL A 8 -1.22 5.21 1.82
C VAL A 8 -2.57 4.99 2.48
N THR A 9 -3.62 4.82 1.67
CA THR A 9 -4.97 4.51 2.14
C THR A 9 -5.57 3.35 1.34
N VAL A 10 -6.35 2.50 2.01
CA VAL A 10 -7.07 1.37 1.40
C VAL A 10 -8.59 1.62 1.53
N ASP A 11 -9.31 1.57 0.42
CA ASP A 11 -10.77 1.53 0.39
C ASP A 11 -11.25 0.08 0.61
N LEU A 12 -11.72 -0.21 1.82
CA LEU A 12 -12.18 -1.56 2.20
C LEU A 12 -13.46 -1.99 1.49
N ASN A 13 -14.25 -1.06 0.95
CA ASN A 13 -15.43 -1.43 0.14
C ASN A 13 -15.02 -1.98 -1.23
N ARG A 14 -13.84 -1.58 -1.73
CA ARG A 14 -13.29 -2.04 -3.01
C ARG A 14 -12.29 -3.17 -2.82
N CYS A 15 -11.63 -3.26 -1.67
CA CYS A 15 -10.67 -4.33 -1.42
C CYS A 15 -11.39 -5.67 -1.41
N MET A 16 -11.08 -6.55 -2.37
CA MET A 16 -11.67 -7.90 -2.45
C MET A 16 -10.75 -9.02 -1.92
N GLY A 17 -9.66 -8.67 -1.25
CA GLY A 17 -8.79 -9.65 -0.57
C GLY A 17 -7.89 -10.48 -1.51
N HIS A 18 -7.52 -9.93 -2.67
CA HIS A 18 -6.65 -10.60 -3.64
C HIS A 18 -5.19 -10.81 -3.18
N ALA A 19 -4.79 -10.19 -2.07
CA ALA A 19 -3.45 -10.27 -1.48
C ALA A 19 -2.25 -9.83 -2.36
N ARG A 20 -2.47 -9.38 -3.60
CA ARG A 20 -1.39 -8.98 -4.52
C ARG A 20 -0.52 -7.83 -4.00
N CYS A 21 -1.11 -6.86 -3.30
CA CYS A 21 -0.37 -5.77 -2.66
C CYS A 21 0.60 -6.31 -1.60
N HIS A 22 0.14 -7.21 -0.73
CA HIS A 22 0.98 -7.87 0.26
C HIS A 22 2.06 -8.74 -0.39
N SER A 23 1.74 -9.47 -1.47
CA SER A 23 2.73 -10.31 -2.16
C SER A 23 3.87 -9.53 -2.80
N LEU A 24 3.61 -8.33 -3.35
CA LEU A 24 4.66 -7.50 -3.97
C LEU A 24 5.39 -6.61 -2.97
N ALA A 25 4.69 -6.09 -1.97
CA ALA A 25 5.22 -5.10 -1.03
C ALA A 25 4.82 -5.45 0.42
N PRO A 26 5.31 -6.59 0.95
CA PRO A 26 4.96 -7.05 2.29
C PRO A 26 5.48 -6.14 3.41
N ALA A 27 6.45 -5.26 3.12
CA ALA A 27 6.93 -4.25 4.06
C ALA A 27 5.94 -3.10 4.26
N VAL A 28 5.01 -2.87 3.33
CA VAL A 28 4.04 -1.77 3.36
C VAL A 28 2.62 -2.27 3.61
N TYR A 29 2.27 -3.42 3.02
CA TYR A 29 0.92 -3.98 3.07
C TYR A 29 0.90 -5.28 3.86
N GLY A 30 0.06 -5.34 4.88
CA GLY A 30 -0.34 -6.57 5.56
C GLY A 30 -1.73 -7.03 5.11
N LEU A 31 -2.18 -8.14 5.70
CA LEU A 31 -3.54 -8.64 5.57
C LEU A 31 -4.17 -8.80 6.96
N ASP A 32 -5.45 -8.47 7.09
CA ASP A 32 -6.23 -8.78 8.29
C ASP A 32 -6.76 -10.23 8.27
N ASP A 33 -7.51 -10.60 9.30
CA ASP A 33 -8.08 -11.94 9.48
C ASP A 33 -9.11 -12.31 8.39
N GLU A 34 -9.65 -11.33 7.67
CA GLU A 34 -10.58 -11.51 6.55
C GLU A 34 -9.84 -11.49 5.19
N GLY A 35 -8.51 -11.35 5.20
CA GLY A 35 -7.67 -11.26 4.02
C GLY A 35 -7.73 -9.90 3.30
N LYS A 36 -8.33 -8.87 3.90
CA LYS A 36 -8.31 -7.51 3.36
C LYS A 36 -6.96 -6.87 3.63
N SER A 37 -6.57 -5.94 2.75
CA SER A 37 -5.29 -5.24 2.91
C SER A 37 -5.36 -4.22 4.03
N VAL A 38 -4.34 -4.24 4.89
CA VAL A 38 -4.07 -3.19 5.88
C VAL A 38 -2.71 -2.56 5.58
N VAL A 39 -2.55 -1.26 5.86
CA VAL A 39 -1.27 -0.57 5.70
C VAL A 39 -0.50 -0.70 7.01
N ILE A 40 0.67 -1.35 6.98
CA ILE A 40 1.46 -1.63 8.20
C ILE A 40 2.55 -0.58 8.44
N VAL A 41 2.89 0.22 7.43
CA VAL A 41 3.81 1.36 7.54
C VAL A 41 3.17 2.58 6.91
N ASN A 42 2.83 3.59 7.73
CA ASN A 42 2.24 4.85 7.29
C ASN A 42 2.56 5.96 8.32
N PRO A 43 3.15 7.11 7.94
CA PRO A 43 3.64 7.45 6.61
C PRO A 43 4.72 6.48 6.13
N VAL A 44 4.71 6.17 4.84
CA VAL A 44 5.68 5.33 4.14
C VAL A 44 6.99 6.11 4.01
N PRO A 45 8.11 5.60 4.56
CA PRO A 45 9.39 6.27 4.46
C PRO A 45 9.95 6.19 3.03
N PRO A 46 10.88 7.09 2.65
CA PRO A 46 11.39 7.18 1.28
C PRO A 46 11.90 5.88 0.68
N GLU A 47 12.55 5.04 1.48
CA GLU A 47 13.06 3.74 1.08
C GLU A 47 11.97 2.74 0.66
N LEU A 48 10.72 2.92 1.13
CA LEU A 48 9.58 2.04 0.86
C LEU A 48 8.56 2.65 -0.11
N VAL A 49 8.77 3.88 -0.62
CA VAL A 49 7.81 4.54 -1.51
C VAL A 49 7.59 3.73 -2.79
N ASN A 50 8.65 3.17 -3.38
CA ASN A 50 8.52 2.34 -4.57
C ASN A 50 7.70 1.07 -4.29
N GLU A 51 7.94 0.40 -3.16
CA GLU A 51 7.15 -0.77 -2.75
C GLU A 51 5.67 -0.40 -2.52
N ALA A 52 5.41 0.75 -1.91
CA ALA A 52 4.04 1.26 -1.77
C ALA A 52 3.37 1.45 -3.13
N GLU A 53 4.07 2.05 -4.10
CA GLU A 53 3.55 2.24 -5.47
C GLU A 53 3.30 0.90 -6.19
N GLU A 54 4.23 -0.04 -6.12
CA GLU A 54 4.11 -1.36 -6.75
C GLU A 54 2.94 -2.16 -6.16
N GLY A 55 2.81 -2.19 -4.84
CA GLY A 55 1.71 -2.88 -4.17
C GLY A 55 0.35 -2.25 -4.50
N ALA A 56 0.27 -0.91 -4.62
CA ALA A 56 -0.95 -0.23 -5.04
C ALA A 56 -1.35 -0.59 -6.48
N GLN A 57 -0.39 -0.61 -7.41
CA GLN A 57 -0.60 -0.97 -8.82
C GLN A 57 -0.99 -2.45 -9.01
N ALA A 58 -0.59 -3.32 -8.08
CA ALA A 58 -0.95 -4.73 -8.11
C ALA A 58 -2.44 -4.98 -7.85
N CYS A 59 -3.14 -4.03 -7.22
CA CYS A 59 -4.52 -4.19 -6.80
C CYS A 59 -5.47 -4.17 -8.02
N PRO A 60 -6.14 -5.28 -8.37
CA PRO A 60 -7.03 -5.31 -9.53
C PRO A 60 -8.27 -4.42 -9.35
N GLU A 61 -8.66 -4.15 -8.11
CA GLU A 61 -9.82 -3.33 -7.76
C GLU A 61 -9.49 -1.83 -7.68
N HIS A 62 -8.22 -1.44 -7.87
CA HIS A 62 -7.69 -0.10 -7.61
C HIS A 62 -8.15 0.47 -6.25
N ALA A 63 -8.11 -0.36 -5.21
CA ALA A 63 -8.56 0.00 -3.86
C ALA A 63 -7.54 0.81 -3.06
N ILE A 64 -6.32 1.02 -3.57
CA ILE A 64 -5.20 1.61 -2.82
C ILE A 64 -4.83 2.95 -3.47
N THR A 65 -4.66 3.99 -2.64
CA THR A 65 -4.20 5.31 -3.06
C THR A 65 -2.90 5.66 -2.36
N VAL A 66 -1.92 6.16 -3.11
CA VAL A 66 -0.62 6.66 -2.61
C VAL A 66 -0.56 8.17 -2.83
N ARG A 67 -0.24 8.94 -1.79
CA ARG A 67 -0.07 10.41 -1.86
C ARG A 67 1.33 10.80 -1.41
N TYR A 68 2.05 11.50 -2.26
CA TYR A 68 3.44 11.89 -2.00
C TYR A 68 3.54 13.24 -1.30
N HIS A 69 4.59 13.41 -0.49
CA HIS A 69 4.98 14.67 0.10
C HIS A 69 6.52 14.78 0.21
N ASP A 70 7.01 16.02 0.29
CA ASP A 70 8.43 16.39 0.36
C ASP A 70 8.85 16.80 1.78
#